data_AF-A0A961P4R6-F1
#
_entry.id   AF-A0A961P4R6-F1
#
_cell.length_a   1.000
_cell.length_b   1.000
_cell.length_c   1.000
_cell.angle_alpha   90.00
_cell.angle_beta   90.00
_cell.angle_gamma   90.00
#
_symmetry.space_group_name_H-M   'P 1'
#
loop_
_entity.id
_entity.type
_entity.pdbx_description
1 polymer ?
#
loop_
_entity_poly.entity_id
_entity_poly.type
_entity_poly.pdbx_seq_one_letter_code
_entity_poly.pdbx_strand_id
1 'polypeptide(L)'
;MNQPVQPVGLPPPPAPETLEFSDLLDLSVKLNSRIDTLWQRVIYAHAAMVGVLVFFASAEHPFTIPRLLVVFFYSMNSAVTWVAFREAYSGLKAVAADLAVAADQKSAVYAWARSQRYDMHALRRLVMLAVMWVIISYLILAPLVEYWRAVA
;
A
#
# COMPACT_ATOMS: atom_id res chain seq x y z
N MET A 1 41.11 -14.94 -54.58
CA MET A 1 39.64 -15.00 -54.38
C MET A 1 39.37 -14.63 -52.93
N ASN A 2 39.00 -13.38 -52.66
CA ASN A 2 38.67 -12.92 -51.31
C ASN A 2 37.19 -13.18 -51.06
N GLN A 3 36.86 -14.03 -50.10
CA GLN A 3 35.48 -14.19 -49.63
C GLN A 3 35.06 -12.92 -48.84
N PRO A 4 33.83 -12.42 -49.02
CA PRO A 4 33.33 -11.33 -48.21
C PRO A 4 33.06 -11.82 -46.78
N VAL A 5 33.72 -11.18 -45.81
CA VAL A 5 33.48 -11.36 -44.38
C VAL A 5 32.06 -10.89 -44.08
N GLN A 6 31.18 -11.79 -43.65
CA GLN A 6 29.84 -11.39 -43.21
C GLN A 6 29.96 -10.53 -41.94
N PRO A 7 29.26 -9.38 -41.87
CA PRO A 7 29.22 -8.60 -40.65
C PRO A 7 28.59 -9.47 -39.56
N VAL A 8 29.32 -9.67 -38.46
CA VAL A 8 28.82 -10.31 -37.25
C VAL A 8 27.70 -9.43 -36.72
N GLY A 9 26.47 -9.74 -37.12
CA GLY A 9 25.27 -9.13 -36.56
C GLY A 9 25.28 -9.36 -35.07
N LEU A 10 25.16 -8.29 -34.29
CA LEU A 10 24.95 -8.39 -32.84
C LEU A 10 23.82 -9.40 -32.60
N PRO A 11 24.00 -10.36 -31.66
CA PRO A 11 22.92 -11.26 -31.31
C PRO A 11 21.69 -10.41 -30.92
N PRO A 12 20.48 -10.81 -31.34
CA PRO A 12 19.28 -10.10 -30.95
C PRO A 12 19.24 -10.00 -29.43
N PRO A 13 18.78 -8.86 -28.86
CA PRO A 13 18.65 -8.73 -27.42
C PRO A 13 17.85 -9.91 -26.88
N PRO A 14 18.24 -10.50 -25.74
CA PRO A 14 17.50 -11.61 -25.16
C PRO A 14 16.04 -11.20 -25.02
N ALA A 15 15.13 -12.08 -25.47
CA ALA A 15 13.71 -11.85 -25.31
C ALA A 15 13.43 -11.56 -23.82
N PRO A 16 12.56 -10.58 -23.50
CA PRO A 16 12.23 -10.28 -22.11
C PRO A 16 11.79 -11.59 -21.44
N GLU A 17 12.44 -11.95 -20.32
CA GLU A 17 12.09 -13.14 -19.56
C GLU A 17 10.61 -13.07 -19.18
N THR A 18 9.80 -13.91 -19.82
CA THR A 18 8.39 -14.07 -19.49
C THR A 18 8.31 -15.04 -18.32
N LEU A 19 7.82 -14.58 -17.17
CA LEU A 19 7.58 -15.43 -16.02
C LEU A 19 6.56 -16.52 -16.35
N GLU A 20 6.78 -17.73 -15.84
CA GLU A 20 5.82 -18.83 -15.99
C GLU A 20 4.56 -18.58 -15.15
N PHE A 21 3.45 -19.22 -15.52
CA PHE A 21 2.16 -19.08 -14.84
C PHE A 21 2.24 -19.39 -13.33
N SER A 22 3.04 -20.37 -12.93
CA SER A 22 3.29 -20.69 -11.51
C SER A 22 3.97 -19.55 -10.75
N ASP A 23 4.95 -18.89 -11.38
CA ASP A 23 5.69 -17.79 -10.78
C ASP A 23 4.82 -16.55 -10.64
N LEU A 24 3.98 -16.28 -11.64
CA LEU A 24 2.99 -15.20 -11.60
C LEU A 24 1.94 -15.44 -10.49
N LEU A 25 1.49 -16.69 -10.31
CA LEU A 25 0.59 -17.03 -9.21
C LEU A 25 1.27 -16.86 -7.85
N ASP A 26 2.49 -17.36 -7.67
CA ASP A 26 3.24 -17.19 -6.42
C ASP A 26 3.49 -15.71 -6.11
N LEU A 27 3.86 -14.92 -7.13
CA LEU A 27 4.03 -13.48 -7.00
C LEU A 27 2.71 -12.78 -6.59
N SER A 28 1.57 -13.21 -7.15
CA SER A 28 0.26 -12.67 -6.78
C SER A 28 -0.07 -12.93 -5.30
N VAL A 29 0.21 -14.14 -4.80
CA VAL A 29 -0.03 -14.52 -3.40
C VAL A 29 0.89 -13.73 -2.46
N LYS A 30 2.19 -13.61 -2.82
CA LYS A 30 3.17 -12.83 -2.07
C LYS A 30 2.80 -11.35 -1.97
N LEU A 31 2.37 -10.74 -3.08
CA LEU A 31 1.93 -9.35 -3.08
C LEU A 31 0.65 -9.14 -2.27
N ASN A 32 -0.30 -10.08 -2.34
CA ASN A 32 -1.51 -10.01 -1.52
C ASN A 32 -1.20 -10.12 -0.01
N SER A 33 -0.33 -11.06 0.38
CA SER A 33 0.17 -11.18 1.76
C SER A 33 0.88 -9.92 2.25
N ARG A 34 1.70 -9.30 1.39
CA ARG A 34 2.37 -8.02 1.70
C ARG A 34 1.34 -6.92 1.95
N ILE A 35 0.30 -6.83 1.13
CA ILE A 35 -0.80 -5.87 1.28
C ILE A 35 -1.57 -6.07 2.59
N ASP A 36 -1.83 -7.32 2.98
CA ASP A 36 -2.52 -7.61 4.24
C ASP A 36 -1.64 -7.30 5.47
N THR A 37 -0.34 -7.59 5.38
CA THR A 37 0.63 -7.21 6.41
C THR A 37 0.73 -5.69 6.58
N LEU A 38 0.80 -4.95 5.48
CA LEU A 38 0.80 -3.48 5.50
C LEU A 38 -0.50 -2.96 6.13
N TRP A 39 -1.63 -3.59 5.84
CA TRP A 39 -2.93 -3.19 6.39
C TRP A 39 -3.03 -3.41 7.89
N GLN A 40 -2.60 -4.56 8.38
CA GLN A 40 -2.51 -4.82 9.82
C GLN A 40 -1.61 -3.78 10.51
N ARG A 41 -0.47 -3.44 9.91
CA ARG A 41 0.43 -2.40 10.44
C ARG A 41 -0.24 -1.04 10.56
N VAL A 42 -1.03 -0.63 9.57
CA VAL A 42 -1.82 0.62 9.63
C VAL A 42 -2.82 0.57 10.79
N ILE A 43 -3.58 -0.52 10.92
CA ILE A 43 -4.57 -0.67 11.99
C ILE A 43 -3.91 -0.55 13.37
N TYR A 44 -2.80 -1.25 13.59
CA TYR A 44 -2.08 -1.21 14.87
C TYR A 44 -1.49 0.17 15.16
N ALA A 45 -0.89 0.83 14.16
CA ALA A 45 -0.41 2.20 14.30
C ALA A 45 -1.56 3.15 14.67
N HIS A 46 -2.74 2.96 14.08
CA HIS A 46 -3.93 3.76 14.38
C HIS A 46 -4.41 3.56 15.82
N ALA A 47 -4.51 2.32 16.27
CA ALA A 47 -4.93 2.00 17.63
C ALA A 47 -3.97 2.61 18.66
N ALA A 48 -2.66 2.53 18.41
CA ALA A 48 -1.65 3.15 19.25
C ALA A 48 -1.80 4.68 19.30
N MET A 49 -2.02 5.33 18.15
CA MET A 49 -2.23 6.78 18.07
C MET A 49 -3.45 7.25 18.84
N VAL A 50 -4.59 6.58 18.65
CA VAL A 50 -5.82 6.90 19.38
C VAL A 50 -5.58 6.74 20.88
N GLY A 51 -4.91 5.68 21.32
CA GLY A 51 -4.54 5.47 22.71
C GLY A 51 -3.69 6.62 23.29
N VAL A 52 -2.65 7.05 22.57
CA VAL A 52 -1.79 8.17 22.98
C VAL A 52 -2.57 9.50 23.04
N LEU A 53 -3.42 9.77 22.05
CA LEU A 53 -4.22 11.00 22.03
C LEU A 53 -5.27 11.04 23.15
N VAL A 54 -5.92 9.91 23.44
CA VAL A 54 -6.86 9.79 24.58
C VAL A 54 -6.13 9.99 25.90
N PHE A 55 -4.96 9.37 26.08
CA PHE A 55 -4.13 9.58 27.28
C PHE A 55 -3.75 11.05 27.44
N PHE A 56 -3.28 11.72 26.38
CA PHE A 56 -2.96 13.14 26.43
C PHE A 56 -4.19 14.03 26.64
N ALA A 57 -5.37 13.63 26.18
CA ALA A 57 -6.61 14.36 26.44
C ALA A 57 -7.03 14.31 27.91
N SER A 58 -6.71 13.23 28.62
CA SER A 58 -6.98 13.08 30.07
C SER A 58 -5.96 13.77 30.98
N ALA A 59 -4.87 14.33 30.44
CA ALA A 59 -3.83 14.96 31.23
C ALA A 59 -4.13 16.42 31.55
N GLU A 60 -3.69 16.87 32.74
CA GLU A 60 -3.82 18.26 33.22
C GLU A 60 -3.00 19.27 32.39
N HIS A 61 -1.93 18.81 31.74
CA HIS A 61 -1.10 19.63 30.85
C HIS A 61 -1.40 19.34 29.37
N PRO A 62 -1.40 20.36 28.51
CA PRO A 62 -1.79 20.21 27.10
C PRO A 62 -0.81 19.34 26.27
N PHE A 63 0.42 19.10 26.76
CA PHE A 63 1.44 18.26 26.10
C PHE A 63 1.56 18.49 24.57
N THR A 64 1.54 19.76 24.16
CA THR A 64 1.47 20.15 22.75
C THR A 64 2.63 19.61 21.92
N ILE A 65 3.87 19.66 22.43
CA ILE A 65 5.05 19.16 21.71
C ILE A 65 4.97 17.64 21.47
N PRO A 66 4.73 16.80 22.50
CA PRO A 66 4.47 15.37 22.30
C PRO A 66 3.35 15.07 21.30
N ARG A 67 2.22 15.78 21.37
CA ARG A 67 1.11 15.62 20.41
C ARG A 67 1.55 15.88 18.98
N LEU A 68 2.27 16.97 18.72
CA LEU A 68 2.78 17.32 17.39
C LEU A 68 3.78 16.30 16.87
N LEU A 69 4.70 15.81 17.72
CA LEU A 69 5.66 14.77 17.34
C LEU A 69 4.96 13.47 16.96
N VAL A 70 4.02 13.03 17.79
CA VAL A 70 3.25 11.79 17.57
C VAL A 70 2.47 11.87 16.26
N VAL A 71 1.82 13.01 15.99
CA VAL A 71 1.14 13.28 14.71
C VAL A 71 2.13 13.29 13.54
N PHE A 72 3.28 13.93 13.67
CA PHE A 72 4.29 13.98 12.62
C PHE A 72 4.80 12.58 12.25
N PHE A 73 5.19 11.77 13.23
CA PHE A 73 5.63 10.39 12.99
C PHE A 73 4.54 9.55 12.35
N TYR A 74 3.30 9.72 12.79
CA TYR A 74 2.16 9.00 12.23
C TYR A 74 1.84 9.42 10.78
N SER A 75 1.91 10.73 10.47
CA SER A 75 1.79 11.25 9.11
C SER A 75 2.84 10.65 8.18
N MET A 76 4.10 10.64 8.62
CA MET A 76 5.20 10.09 7.84
C MET A 76 5.04 8.58 7.62
N ASN A 77 4.67 7.84 8.66
CA ASN A 77 4.40 6.40 8.56
C ASN A 77 3.23 6.12 7.59
N SER A 78 2.16 6.92 7.66
CA SER A 78 1.02 6.83 6.75
C SER A 78 1.44 7.10 5.30
N ALA A 79 2.30 8.10 5.06
CA ALA A 79 2.79 8.43 3.72
C ALA A 79 3.68 7.32 3.13
N VAL A 80 4.62 6.78 3.91
CA VAL A 80 5.47 5.65 3.48
C VAL A 80 4.61 4.42 3.19
N THR A 81 3.65 4.14 4.06
CA THR A 81 2.76 3.00 3.90
C THR A 81 1.85 3.17 2.67
N TRP A 82 1.41 4.39 2.38
CA TRP A 82 0.66 4.72 1.16
C TRP A 82 1.46 4.43 -0.10
N VAL A 83 2.74 4.83 -0.15
CA VAL A 83 3.63 4.52 -1.29
C VAL A 83 3.77 3.01 -1.46
N ALA A 84 4.03 2.28 -0.36
CA ALA A 84 4.15 0.83 -0.39
C ALA A 84 2.86 0.13 -0.85
N PHE A 85 1.69 0.64 -0.47
CA PHE A 85 0.41 0.14 -0.97
C PHE A 85 0.26 0.36 -2.47
N ARG A 86 0.54 1.58 -2.94
CA ARG A 86 0.43 1.92 -4.36
C ARG A 86 1.33 1.04 -5.21
N GLU A 87 2.56 0.81 -4.78
CA GLU A 87 3.52 -0.06 -5.45
C GLU A 87 3.02 -1.51 -5.50
N ALA A 88 2.58 -2.07 -4.36
CA ALA A 88 2.08 -3.43 -4.30
C ALA A 88 0.82 -3.64 -5.15
N TYR A 89 -0.11 -2.67 -5.18
CA TYR A 89 -1.29 -2.73 -6.04
C TYR A 89 -0.94 -2.60 -7.53
N SER A 90 0.03 -1.75 -7.88
CA SER A 90 0.53 -1.65 -9.25
C SER A 90 1.14 -2.98 -9.69
N GLY A 91 1.92 -3.63 -8.83
CA GLY A 91 2.46 -4.96 -9.06
C GLY A 91 1.37 -6.01 -9.26
N LEU A 92 0.35 -6.04 -8.39
CA LEU A 92 -0.79 -6.97 -8.54
C LEU A 92 -1.54 -6.76 -9.86
N LYS A 93 -1.72 -5.51 -10.28
CA LYS A 93 -2.39 -5.20 -11.55
C LYS A 93 -1.56 -5.67 -12.75
N ALA A 94 -0.24 -5.51 -12.69
CA ALA A 94 0.67 -6.02 -13.72
C ALA A 94 0.62 -7.56 -13.78
N VAL A 95 0.73 -8.23 -12.63
CA VAL A 95 0.63 -9.69 -12.54
C VAL A 95 -0.72 -10.21 -13.03
N ALA A 96 -1.82 -9.54 -12.70
CA ALA A 96 -3.14 -9.90 -13.19
C ALA A 96 -3.27 -9.73 -14.72
N ALA A 97 -2.61 -8.73 -15.30
CA ALA A 97 -2.56 -8.54 -16.74
C ALA A 97 -1.73 -9.65 -17.42
N ASP A 98 -0.57 -9.99 -16.86
CA ASP A 98 0.29 -11.06 -17.40
C ASP A 98 -0.35 -12.44 -17.26
N LEU A 99 -1.03 -12.72 -16.14
CA LEU A 99 -1.84 -13.92 -15.94
C LEU A 99 -2.97 -14.03 -16.97
N ALA A 100 -3.55 -12.92 -17.42
CA ALA A 100 -4.60 -12.95 -18.43
C ALA A 100 -4.10 -13.42 -19.81
N VAL A 101 -2.80 -13.20 -20.09
CA VAL A 101 -2.13 -13.58 -21.35
C VAL A 101 -1.50 -14.97 -21.25
N ALA A 102 -0.89 -15.30 -20.10
CA ALA A 102 -0.13 -16.55 -19.91
C ALA A 102 -1.00 -17.78 -19.58
N ALA A 103 -2.23 -17.60 -19.10
CA ALA A 103 -3.01 -18.71 -18.58
C ALA A 103 -3.82 -19.47 -19.65
N ASP A 104 -3.82 -20.79 -19.55
CA ASP A 104 -4.80 -21.64 -20.22
C ASP A 104 -6.20 -21.35 -19.64
N GLN A 105 -7.06 -20.73 -20.46
CA GLN A 105 -8.34 -20.14 -20.02
C GLN A 105 -9.34 -21.16 -19.44
N LYS A 106 -9.04 -22.46 -19.52
CA LYS A 106 -9.85 -23.56 -19.01
C LYS A 106 -9.50 -23.99 -17.58
N SER A 107 -8.40 -23.49 -17.00
CA SER A 107 -7.98 -23.88 -15.65
C SER A 107 -8.90 -23.27 -14.57
N ALA A 108 -9.31 -24.08 -13.59
CA ALA A 108 -10.06 -23.61 -12.42
C ALA A 108 -9.28 -22.56 -11.60
N VAL A 109 -7.95 -22.67 -11.59
CA VAL A 109 -7.06 -21.71 -10.91
C VAL A 109 -7.10 -20.36 -11.61
N TYR A 110 -7.21 -20.34 -12.94
CA TYR A 110 -7.39 -19.11 -13.70
C TYR A 110 -8.75 -18.45 -13.43
N ALA A 111 -9.83 -19.25 -13.36
CA ALA A 111 -11.15 -18.74 -13.00
C ALA A 111 -11.15 -18.11 -11.59
N TRP A 112 -10.47 -18.74 -10.63
CA TRP A 112 -10.27 -18.18 -9.29
C TRP A 112 -9.43 -16.89 -9.35
N ALA A 113 -8.29 -16.87 -10.04
CA ALA A 113 -7.41 -15.71 -10.12
C ALA A 113 -8.11 -14.50 -10.77
N ARG A 114 -8.95 -14.74 -11.79
CA ARG A 114 -9.75 -13.69 -12.45
C ARG A 114 -10.91 -13.19 -11.59
N SER A 115 -11.43 -14.02 -10.67
CA SER A 115 -12.48 -13.61 -9.73
C SER A 115 -12.00 -12.57 -8.71
N GLN A 116 -10.69 -12.48 -8.47
CA GLN A 116 -10.08 -11.51 -7.58
C GLN A 116 -10.06 -10.11 -8.26
N ARG A 117 -11.10 -9.31 -8.02
CA ARG A 117 -11.22 -7.95 -8.55
C ARG A 117 -10.47 -6.93 -7.69
N TYR A 118 -9.17 -6.75 -7.92
CA TYR A 118 -8.31 -5.85 -7.13
C TYR A 118 -8.60 -4.35 -7.28
N ASP A 119 -9.29 -3.92 -8.34
CA ASP A 119 -9.54 -2.49 -8.64
C ASP A 119 -10.30 -1.75 -7.54
N MET A 120 -11.23 -2.43 -6.85
CA MET A 120 -12.06 -1.82 -5.81
C MET A 120 -11.43 -1.90 -4.41
N HIS A 121 -10.47 -2.81 -4.19
CA HIS A 121 -9.84 -2.97 -2.88
C HIS A 121 -8.92 -1.79 -2.55
N ALA A 122 -8.19 -1.27 -3.53
CA ALA A 122 -7.35 -0.09 -3.35
C ALA A 122 -8.18 1.16 -2.96
N LEU A 123 -9.29 1.39 -3.67
CA LEU A 123 -10.20 2.51 -3.37
C LEU A 123 -10.85 2.36 -1.99
N ARG A 124 -11.35 1.17 -1.64
CA ARG A 124 -11.95 0.91 -0.32
C ARG A 124 -10.96 1.15 0.81
N ARG A 125 -9.71 0.69 0.67
CA ARG A 125 -8.66 0.92 1.68
C ARG A 125 -8.22 2.39 1.76
N LEU A 126 -8.21 3.12 0.64
CA LEU A 126 -8.01 4.58 0.62
C LEU A 126 -9.13 5.31 1.37
N VAL A 127 -10.39 4.97 1.10
CA VAL A 127 -11.55 5.56 1.78
C VAL A 127 -11.48 5.29 3.29
N MET A 128 -11.14 4.07 3.71
CA MET A 128 -10.94 3.75 5.12
C MET A 128 -9.81 4.58 5.75
N LEU A 129 -8.66 4.73 5.08
CA LEU A 129 -7.57 5.59 5.52
C LEU A 129 -8.01 7.06 5.67
N ALA A 130 -8.81 7.58 4.73
CA ALA A 130 -9.32 8.94 4.79
C ALA A 130 -10.26 9.15 5.99
N VAL A 131 -11.21 8.23 6.21
CA VAL A 131 -12.12 8.25 7.37
C VAL A 131 -11.33 8.18 8.68
N MET A 132 -10.33 7.31 8.73
CA MET A 132 -9.42 7.17 9.87
C MET A 132 -8.65 8.46 10.19
N TRP A 133 -8.21 9.18 9.15
CA TRP A 133 -7.58 10.50 9.29
C TRP A 133 -8.53 11.56 9.84
N VAL A 134 -9.79 11.58 9.39
CA VAL A 134 -10.81 12.50 9.90
C VAL A 134 -11.00 12.34 11.42
N ILE A 135 -11.03 11.10 11.91
CA ILE A 135 -11.15 10.80 13.35
C ILE A 135 -9.94 11.36 14.12
N ILE A 136 -8.72 11.15 13.62
CA ILE A 136 -7.50 11.67 14.25
C ILE A 136 -7.53 13.20 14.29
N SER A 137 -7.85 13.85 13.16
CA SER A 137 -7.96 15.31 13.08
C SER A 137 -8.97 15.84 14.10
N TYR A 138 -10.12 15.20 14.23
CA TYR A 138 -11.13 15.55 15.23
C TYR A 138 -10.60 15.43 16.67
N LEU A 139 -9.95 14.32 17.02
CA LEU A 139 -9.41 14.09 18.36
C LEU A 139 -8.29 15.07 18.75
N ILE A 140 -7.59 15.63 17.77
CA ILE A 140 -6.58 16.66 18.00
C ILE A 140 -7.23 18.04 18.15
N LEU A 141 -8.12 18.39 17.22
CA LEU A 141 -8.73 19.72 17.13
C LEU A 141 -9.68 20.00 18.30
N ALA A 142 -10.51 19.04 18.70
CA ALA A 142 -11.50 19.24 19.76
C ALA A 142 -10.89 19.76 21.09
N PRO A 143 -9.90 19.08 21.70
CA PRO A 143 -9.30 19.57 22.96
C PRO A 143 -8.49 20.86 22.78
N LEU A 144 -7.91 21.11 21.59
CA LEU A 144 -7.23 22.36 21.30
C LEU A 144 -8.20 23.54 21.25
N VAL A 145 -9.35 23.37 20.58
CA VAL A 145 -10.39 24.41 20.50
C VAL A 145 -10.96 24.72 21.88
N GLU A 146 -11.19 23.71 22.71
CA GLU A 146 -11.63 23.90 24.09
C GLU A 146 -10.59 24.64 24.94
N TYR A 147 -9.31 24.26 24.84
CA TYR A 147 -8.23 24.97 25.52
C TYR A 147 -8.16 26.45 25.11
N TRP A 148 -8.20 26.76 23.81
CA TRP A 148 -8.16 28.14 23.33
C TRP A 148 -9.39 28.95 23.75
N ARG A 149 -10.58 28.33 23.84
CA ARG A 149 -11.79 28.97 24.38
C ARG A 149 -11.72 29.23 25.88
N ALA A 150 -11.00 28.40 26.64
CA ALA A 150 -10.84 28.59 28.08
C ALA A 150 -9.80 29.66 28.44
N VAL A 151 -8.86 29.96 27.52
CA VAL A 151 -7.76 30.91 27.71
C VAL A 151 -8.05 32.30 27.11
N ALA A 152 -8.96 32.39 26.13
CA ALA A 152 -9.41 33.66 25.52
C ALA A 152 -10.56 34.31 26.32
#